data_AF-A0A3R7WFP3-F1
#
_entry.id   AF-A0A3R7WFP3-F1
#
_cell.length_a   1.000
_cell.length_b   1.000
_cell.length_c   1.000
_cell.angle_alpha   90.00
_cell.angle_beta   90.00
_cell.angle_gamma   90.00
#
_symmetry.space_group_name_H-M   'P 1'
#
loop_
_entity.id
_entity.type
_entity.pdbx_description
1 polymer ?
#
loop_
_entity_poly.entity_id
_entity_poly.type
_entity_poly.pdbx_seq_one_letter_code
_entity_poly.pdbx_strand_id
1 'polypeptide(L)'
;MIHLLKLGGSLIAESPRILKYLNKTINPDNKVIIVPGGSIFADNIREIAEEYNVNDSTAHWMAILAMEQYAYYLAGNVENIELVHDTTQITSTISILLPYTYIRK
;
A
#
# COMPACT_ATOMS: atom_id res chain seq x y z
N MET A 1 18.91 -4.37 7.55
CA MET A 1 18.52 -2.92 7.54
C MET A 1 17.05 -2.81 7.16
N ILE A 2 16.33 -1.76 7.59
CA ILE A 2 14.93 -1.55 7.17
C ILE A 2 14.89 -0.45 6.11
N HIS A 3 14.18 -0.70 5.01
CA HIS A 3 13.95 0.26 3.94
C HIS A 3 12.46 0.53 3.76
N LEU A 4 12.12 1.78 3.48
CA LEU A 4 10.76 2.19 3.14
C LEU A 4 10.67 2.42 1.63
N LEU A 5 9.72 1.76 0.97
CA LEU A 5 9.47 1.91 -0.46
C LEU A 5 8.05 2.41 -0.69
N LYS A 6 7.89 3.60 -1.28
CA LYS A 6 6.59 4.04 -1.77
C LYS A 6 6.31 3.38 -3.12
N LEU A 7 5.22 2.62 -3.23
CA LEU A 7 4.72 2.16 -4.52
C LEU A 7 3.61 3.11 -5.00
N GLY A 8 3.82 3.77 -6.14
CA GLY A 8 2.84 4.68 -6.75
C GLY A 8 1.65 3.91 -7.32
N GLY A 9 0.44 4.48 -7.21
CA GLY A 9 -0.78 3.85 -7.72
C GLY A 9 -0.80 3.66 -9.24
N SER A 10 -0.13 4.56 -9.97
CA SER A 10 0.01 4.49 -11.43
C SER A 10 0.74 3.23 -11.92
N LEU A 11 1.44 2.52 -11.03
CA LEU A 11 2.17 1.28 -11.34
C LEU A 11 1.31 0.03 -11.14
N ILE A 12 -0.02 0.15 -11.03
CA ILE A 12 -0.89 -1.00 -10.73
C ILE A 12 -0.67 -2.18 -11.68
N ALA A 13 -0.50 -1.92 -12.98
CA ALA A 13 -0.27 -2.95 -13.99
C ALA A 13 1.10 -3.66 -13.82
N GLU A 14 2.14 -2.90 -13.45
CA GLU A 14 3.50 -3.41 -13.28
C GLU A 14 3.75 -3.95 -11.86
N SER A 15 2.90 -3.59 -10.90
CA SER A 15 3.12 -3.85 -9.48
C SER A 15 3.35 -5.32 -9.14
N PRO A 16 2.63 -6.32 -9.71
CA PRO A 16 2.92 -7.72 -9.44
C PRO A 16 4.33 -8.12 -9.89
N ARG A 17 4.81 -7.59 -11.03
CA ARG A 17 6.16 -7.86 -11.54
C ARG A 17 7.23 -7.23 -10.66
N ILE A 18 7.03 -5.98 -10.25
CA ILE A 18 7.95 -5.25 -9.35
C ILE A 18 8.08 -6.01 -8.02
N LEU A 19 6.95 -6.37 -7.41
CA LEU A 19 6.94 -7.08 -6.13
C LEU A 19 7.58 -8.47 -6.22
N LYS A 20 7.31 -9.23 -7.29
CA LYS A 20 7.97 -10.52 -7.54
C LYS A 20 9.48 -10.36 -7.71
N TYR A 21 9.93 -9.32 -8.40
CA TYR A 21 11.35 -9.04 -8.58
C TYR A 21 12.01 -8.70 -7.25
N LEU A 22 11.41 -7.81 -6.46
CA LEU A 22 11.91 -7.47 -5.13
C LEU A 22 12.00 -8.74 -4.26
N ASN A 23 10.93 -9.54 -4.19
CA ASN A 23 10.89 -10.74 -3.35
C ASN A 23 12.00 -11.75 -3.67
N LYS A 24 12.47 -11.79 -4.93
CA LYS A 24 13.57 -12.66 -5.37
C LYS A 24 14.96 -12.07 -5.19
N THR A 25 15.08 -10.75 -5.08
CA THR A 25 16.39 -10.06 -5.17
C THR A 25 16.85 -9.41 -3.88
N ILE A 26 15.93 -9.17 -2.93
CA ILE A 26 16.29 -8.56 -1.65
C ILE A 26 17.12 -9.54 -0.81
N ASN A 27 18.24 -9.05 -0.29
CA ASN A 27 19.04 -9.78 0.70
C ASN A 27 18.16 -10.10 1.94
N PRO A 28 18.10 -11.35 2.42
CA PRO A 28 17.33 -11.74 3.61
C PRO A 28 17.60 -10.93 4.90
N ASP A 29 18.79 -10.33 5.03
CA ASP A 29 19.16 -9.45 6.16
C ASP A 29 18.53 -8.04 6.08
N ASN A 30 17.89 -7.73 4.94
CA ASN A 30 17.16 -6.50 4.72
C ASN A 30 15.65 -6.73 4.78
N LYS A 31 14.95 -5.73 5.31
CA LYS A 31 13.49 -5.70 5.41
C LYS A 31 12.99 -4.52 4.59
N VAL A 32 11.96 -4.72 3.80
CA VAL A 32 11.33 -3.66 3.00
C VAL A 32 9.87 -3.53 3.35
N ILE A 33 9.49 -2.33 3.79
CA ILE A 33 8.12 -1.94 4.02
C ILE A 33 7.64 -1.16 2.82
N ILE A 34 6.59 -1.64 2.19
CA ILE A 34 5.98 -0.98 1.04
C ILE A 34 4.81 -0.15 1.52
N VAL A 35 4.80 1.13 1.17
CA VAL A 35 3.66 2.03 1.40
C VAL A 35 2.89 2.14 0.08
N PRO A 36 1.69 1.54 -0.01
CA PRO A 36 0.90 1.53 -1.25
C PRO A 36 0.33 2.91 -1.57
N GLY A 37 0.14 3.20 -2.85
CA GLY A 37 -0.54 4.41 -3.33
C GLY A 37 -2.05 4.25 -3.21
N GLY A 38 -2.81 5.18 -3.79
CA GLY A 38 -4.26 5.05 -3.85
C GLY A 38 -4.77 4.29 -5.08
N SER A 39 -4.03 4.37 -6.21
CA SER A 39 -4.41 3.77 -7.50
C SER A 39 -5.85 4.14 -7.92
N ILE A 40 -6.45 3.35 -8.81
CA ILE A 40 -7.84 3.48 -9.26
C ILE A 40 -8.83 3.58 -8.08
N PHE A 41 -8.49 2.98 -6.94
CA PHE A 41 -9.32 3.06 -5.73
C PHE A 41 -9.43 4.50 -5.21
N ALA A 42 -8.32 5.24 -5.13
CA ALA A 42 -8.36 6.64 -4.69
C ALA A 42 -8.78 7.61 -5.80
N ASP A 43 -8.57 7.23 -7.07
CA ASP A 43 -9.09 8.01 -8.21
C ASP A 43 -10.62 8.06 -8.15
N ASN A 44 -11.28 6.91 -7.91
CA ASN A 44 -12.73 6.85 -7.68
C ASN A 44 -13.20 7.70 -6.49
N ILE A 45 -12.37 7.85 -5.43
CA ILE A 45 -12.72 8.73 -4.31
C ILE A 45 -12.72 10.20 -4.71
N ARG A 46 -11.84 10.62 -5.63
CA ARG A 46 -11.87 12.00 -6.14
C ARG A 46 -13.15 12.27 -6.93
N GLU A 47 -13.53 11.33 -7.80
CA GLU A 47 -14.78 11.42 -8.57
C GLU A 47 -16.00 11.49 -7.66
N ILE A 48 -16.10 10.61 -6.65
CA ILE A 48 -17.18 10.62 -5.66
C ILE A 48 -17.17 11.92 -4.84
N ALA A 49 -16.00 12.42 -4.44
CA ALA A 49 -15.91 13.64 -3.66
C ALA A 49 -16.42 14.86 -4.45
N GLU A 50 -16.09 14.92 -5.74
CA GLU A 50 -16.58 15.95 -6.66
C GLU A 50 -18.09 15.81 -6.93
N GLU A 51 -18.57 14.61 -7.23
CA GLU A 51 -19.99 14.36 -7.56
C GLU A 51 -20.93 14.63 -6.38
N TYR A 52 -20.53 14.24 -5.17
CA TYR A 52 -21.37 14.29 -3.97
C TYR A 52 -20.99 15.41 -2.99
N ASN A 53 -20.08 16.32 -3.36
CA ASN A 53 -19.58 17.42 -2.50
C ASN A 53 -19.08 16.93 -1.14
N VAL A 54 -18.29 15.85 -1.13
CA VAL A 54 -17.66 15.34 0.10
C VAL A 54 -16.56 16.33 0.52
N ASN A 55 -16.56 16.74 1.79
CA ASN A 55 -15.54 17.65 2.30
C ASN A 55 -14.13 17.02 2.27
N ASP A 56 -13.10 17.88 2.17
CA ASP A 56 -11.69 17.47 2.03
C ASP A 56 -11.23 16.50 3.12
N SER A 57 -11.64 16.69 4.37
CA SER A 57 -11.23 15.81 5.48
C SER A 57 -11.82 14.40 5.31
N THR A 58 -13.09 14.30 4.97
CA THR A 58 -13.74 13.00 4.70
C THR A 58 -13.15 12.35 3.46
N ALA A 59 -12.98 13.09 2.35
CA ALA A 59 -12.37 12.58 1.12
C ALA A 59 -10.92 12.12 1.34
N HIS A 60 -10.15 12.83 2.16
CA HIS A 60 -8.79 12.45 2.53
C HIS A 60 -8.76 11.09 3.23
N TRP A 61 -9.60 10.88 4.25
CA TRP A 61 -9.67 9.59 4.95
C TRP A 61 -10.19 8.46 4.07
N MET A 62 -11.13 8.74 3.16
CA MET A 62 -11.59 7.78 2.14
C MET A 62 -10.45 7.39 1.19
N ALA A 63 -9.61 8.35 0.77
CA ALA A 63 -8.45 8.07 -0.07
C ALA A 63 -7.40 7.23 0.66
N ILE A 64 -7.20 7.42 1.97
CA ILE A 64 -6.29 6.57 2.76
C ILE A 64 -6.87 5.15 2.92
N LEU A 65 -8.18 4.99 3.09
CA LEU A 65 -8.84 3.67 3.04
C LEU A 65 -8.65 2.99 1.69
N ALA A 66 -8.73 3.75 0.60
CA ALA A 66 -8.43 3.25 -0.74
C ALA A 66 -6.98 2.77 -0.89
N MET A 67 -6.02 3.38 -0.17
CA MET A 67 -4.64 2.87 -0.13
C MET A 67 -4.54 1.49 0.52
N GLU A 68 -5.38 1.17 1.51
CA GLU A 68 -5.46 -0.19 2.06
C GLU A 68 -6.07 -1.18 1.08
N GLN A 69 -7.10 -0.80 0.34
CA GLN A 69 -7.62 -1.65 -0.74
C GLN A 69 -6.52 -2.01 -1.74
N TYR A 70 -5.68 -1.03 -2.10
CA TYR A 70 -4.52 -1.30 -2.95
C TYR A 70 -3.48 -2.19 -2.26
N ALA A 71 -3.26 -2.05 -0.95
CA ALA A 71 -2.40 -2.95 -0.17
C ALA A 71 -2.84 -4.43 -0.31
N TYR A 72 -4.13 -4.70 -0.15
CA TYR A 72 -4.71 -6.04 -0.30
C TYR A 72 -4.56 -6.56 -1.73
N TYR A 73 -4.82 -5.70 -2.73
CA TYR A 73 -4.58 -6.07 -4.12
C TYR A 73 -3.12 -6.49 -4.34
N LEU A 74 -2.16 -5.72 -3.86
CA LEU A 74 -0.73 -6.01 -4.03
C LEU A 74 -0.32 -7.33 -3.35
N ALA A 75 -0.74 -7.53 -2.09
CA ALA A 75 -0.43 -8.73 -1.34
C ALA A 75 -1.06 -9.99 -1.96
N GLY A 76 -2.29 -9.89 -2.49
CA GLY A 76 -2.97 -11.01 -3.15
C GLY A 76 -2.32 -11.46 -4.47
N ASN A 77 -1.42 -10.67 -5.06
CA ASN A 77 -0.78 -10.96 -6.34
C ASN A 77 0.63 -11.57 -6.23
N VAL A 78 1.19 -11.69 -5.01
CA VAL A 78 2.54 -12.21 -4.77
C VAL A 78 2.58 -13.06 -3.50
N GLU A 79 3.23 -14.22 -3.57
CA GLU A 79 3.41 -15.10 -2.41
C GLU A 79 4.33 -14.51 -1.35
N ASN A 80 4.07 -14.85 -0.08
CA ASN A 80 4.92 -14.50 1.07
C ASN A 80 5.08 -13.00 1.32
N ILE A 81 4.05 -12.19 1.01
CA ILE A 81 3.98 -10.80 1.41
C ILE A 81 3.04 -10.68 2.62
N GLU A 82 3.56 -10.09 3.69
CA GLU A 82 2.80 -9.82 4.91
C GLU A 82 2.17 -8.43 4.87
N LEU A 83 0.90 -8.31 5.25
CA LEU A 83 0.26 -7.03 5.52
C LEU A 83 0.54 -6.63 6.97
N VAL A 84 1.05 -5.43 7.17
CA VAL A 84 1.42 -4.94 8.51
C VAL A 84 0.67 -3.65 8.85
N HIS A 85 0.25 -3.55 10.11
CA HIS A 85 -0.42 -2.37 10.67
C HIS A 85 0.52 -1.54 11.55
N ASP A 86 1.73 -2.03 11.81
CA ASP A 86 2.83 -1.32 12.48
C ASP A 86 4.17 -1.58 11.78
N THR A 87 5.20 -0.81 12.13
CA THR A 87 6.55 -0.92 11.56
C THR A 87 7.58 -1.45 12.56
N THR A 88 7.11 -1.91 13.73
CA THR A 88 7.95 -2.34 14.85
C THR A 88 8.18 -3.85 14.87
N GLN A 89 7.23 -4.64 14.38
CA GLN A 89 7.30 -6.11 14.37
C GLN A 89 7.21 -6.66 12.95
N ILE A 90 8.29 -6.51 12.19
CA ILE A 90 8.36 -6.96 10.79
C ILE A 90 9.12 -8.28 10.73
N THR A 91 8.42 -9.36 10.38
CA THR A 91 9.01 -10.69 10.30
C THR A 91 9.44 -11.03 8.87
N SER A 92 8.63 -10.63 7.90
CA SER A 92 8.85 -10.91 6.48
C SER A 92 9.91 -10.03 5.84
N THR A 93 10.62 -10.54 4.83
CA THR A 93 11.59 -9.74 4.05
C THR A 93 10.91 -8.57 3.34
N ILE A 94 9.68 -8.80 2.85
CA ILE A 94 8.82 -7.78 2.26
C ILE A 94 7.49 -7.78 2.98
N SER A 95 7.07 -6.59 3.39
CA SER A 95 5.75 -6.35 3.97
C SER A 95 5.11 -5.14 3.31
N ILE A 96 3.78 -5.09 3.29
CA ILE A 96 3.02 -3.94 2.80
C ILE A 96 2.27 -3.32 3.98
N LEU A 97 2.49 -2.02 4.20
CA LEU A 97 1.82 -1.26 5.24
C LEU A 97 0.35 -1.05 4.89
N LEU A 98 -0.53 -1.24 5.87
CA LEU A 98 -1.94 -0.83 5.87
C LEU A 98 -2.02 0.62 6.38
N PRO A 99 -2.05 1.64 5.49
CA PRO A 99 -1.76 3.01 5.91
C PRO A 99 -2.84 3.62 6.79
N TYR A 100 -4.11 3.29 6.54
CA TYR A 100 -5.23 3.79 7.33
C TYR A 100 -5.13 3.30 8.77
N THR A 101 -4.97 2.00 8.97
CA THR A 101 -4.85 1.37 10.29
C THR A 101 -3.61 1.84 11.04
N TYR A 102 -2.52 2.12 10.33
CA TYR A 102 -1.28 2.62 10.92
C TYR A 102 -1.43 4.04 11.51
N ILE A 103 -2.11 4.94 10.80
CA ILE A 103 -2.22 6.37 11.19
C ILE A 103 -3.50 6.71 11.93
N ARG A 104 -4.56 5.91 11.79
CA ARG A 104 -5.84 6.09 12.47
C ARG A 104 -5.78 5.42 13.85
N LYS A 105 -5.16 6.13 14.79
CA LYS A 105 -5.10 5.76 16.22
C LYS A 105 -6.17 6.48 17.02
#